data_AF-A0A179F9Y2-F1
#
_entry.id   AF-A0A179F9Y2-F1
#
_cell.length_a   1.000
_cell.length_b   1.000
_cell.length_c   1.000
_cell.angle_alpha   90.00
_cell.angle_beta   90.00
_cell.angle_gamma   90.00
#
_symmetry.space_group_name_H-M   'P 1'
#
loop_
_entity.id
_entity.type
_entity.pdbx_description
1 polymer ?
#
loop_
_entity_poly.entity_id
_entity_poly.type
_entity_poly.pdbx_seq_one_letter_code
_entity_poly.pdbx_strand_id
1 'polypeptide(L)'
;MGYWPIGVSDATKSLLLTGLLFAGPLYECLIIDGVWESWLRLEPLARLQRDWAMWRNMVAGPITEECLFRSAAVPLLLVAGCSMRGIIFLSPLVFGLAHLHHFYEFRVTHPETPLVAAIARSIIQLSYTSVFGAYATFLFLRTGSLISVIAVHALCNSMGLPRFWGVLEPYWLPAPEVSHPSNILKWTIPYYVLLLGGSTLWWHSIWSLTASPLALAVV
;
A
#
# COMPACT_ATOMS: atom_id res chain seq x y z
N MET A 1 14.56 -16.23 3.67
CA MET A 1 14.90 -14.79 3.66
C MET A 1 14.46 -14.11 2.35
N GLY A 2 14.41 -14.83 1.22
CA GLY A 2 13.77 -14.29 -0.01
C GLY A 2 14.62 -13.35 -0.84
N TYR A 3 15.94 -13.39 -0.64
CA TYR A 3 16.92 -12.67 -1.47
C TYR A 3 17.18 -13.35 -2.81
N TRP A 4 17.09 -14.69 -2.86
CA TRP A 4 17.40 -15.48 -4.05
C TRP A 4 16.44 -16.69 -4.19
N PRO A 5 15.94 -16.98 -5.41
CA PRO A 5 16.02 -16.12 -6.59
C PRO A 5 15.26 -14.81 -6.38
N ILE A 6 15.60 -13.77 -7.14
CA ILE A 6 15.03 -12.41 -6.95
C ILE A 6 13.50 -12.44 -7.07
N GLY A 7 12.94 -13.26 -7.95
CA GLY A 7 11.48 -13.42 -8.07
C GLY A 7 10.80 -12.24 -8.78
N VAL A 8 11.40 -11.69 -9.83
CA VAL A 8 10.83 -10.55 -10.61
C VAL A 8 9.42 -10.85 -11.11
N SER A 9 9.18 -12.07 -11.62
CA SER A 9 7.82 -12.50 -12.02
C SER A 9 6.82 -12.43 -10.86
N ASP A 10 7.22 -12.85 -9.67
CA ASP A 10 6.35 -12.84 -8.49
C ASP A 10 6.09 -11.41 -8.00
N ALA A 11 7.09 -10.53 -8.12
CA ALA A 11 6.92 -9.10 -7.87
C ALA A 11 5.92 -8.47 -8.85
N THR A 12 6.04 -8.76 -10.15
CA THR A 12 5.08 -8.26 -11.16
C THR A 12 3.66 -8.76 -10.88
N LYS A 13 3.47 -10.04 -10.56
CA LYS A 13 2.14 -10.58 -10.22
C LYS A 13 1.58 -9.98 -8.93
N SER A 14 2.42 -9.77 -7.92
CA SER A 14 2.00 -9.17 -6.64
C SER A 14 1.68 -7.69 -6.78
N LEU A 15 2.41 -6.96 -7.63
CA LEU A 15 2.09 -5.59 -8.01
C LEU A 15 0.78 -5.54 -8.81
N LEU A 16 0.56 -6.45 -9.76
CA LEU A 16 -0.69 -6.53 -10.50
C LEU A 16 -1.88 -6.79 -9.55
N LEU A 17 -1.74 -7.77 -8.65
CA LEU A 17 -2.75 -8.07 -7.65
C LEU A 17 -3.05 -6.84 -6.79
N THR A 18 -2.02 -6.18 -6.26
CA THR A 18 -2.17 -4.97 -5.45
C THR A 18 -2.76 -3.82 -6.27
N GLY A 19 -2.38 -3.69 -7.54
CA GLY A 19 -2.95 -2.71 -8.47
C GLY A 19 -4.44 -2.93 -8.72
N LEU A 20 -4.92 -4.19 -8.76
CA LEU A 20 -6.36 -4.49 -8.81
C LEU A 20 -7.06 -3.98 -7.55
N LEU A 21 -6.49 -4.21 -6.36
CA LEU A 21 -7.04 -3.69 -5.11
C LEU A 21 -7.11 -2.15 -5.11
N PHE A 22 -6.11 -1.49 -5.69
CA PHE A 22 -6.02 -0.04 -5.83
C PHE A 22 -6.56 0.51 -7.16
N ALA A 23 -7.40 -0.23 -7.90
CA ALA A 23 -7.85 0.20 -9.23
C ALA A 23 -8.56 1.57 -9.22
N GLY A 24 -9.39 1.84 -8.19
CA GLY A 24 -10.01 3.16 -7.98
C GLY A 24 -8.97 4.27 -7.73
N PRO A 25 -8.13 4.17 -6.68
CA PRO A 25 -7.07 5.15 -6.40
C PRO A 25 -6.08 5.35 -7.56
N LEU A 26 -5.74 4.30 -8.30
CA LEU A 26 -4.90 4.41 -9.50
C LEU A 26 -5.60 5.23 -10.59
N TYR A 27 -6.91 5.08 -10.76
CA TYR A 27 -7.69 5.91 -11.67
C TYR A 27 -7.75 7.37 -11.20
N GLU A 28 -8.02 7.61 -9.92
CA GLU A 28 -7.99 8.98 -9.35
C GLU A 28 -6.62 9.62 -9.57
N CYS A 29 -5.55 8.97 -9.12
CA CYS A 29 -4.19 9.49 -9.23
C CYS A 29 -3.75 9.69 -10.69
N LEU A 30 -3.87 8.65 -11.54
CA LEU A 30 -3.32 8.73 -12.89
C LEU A 30 -4.17 9.61 -13.77
N ILE A 31 -5.49 9.53 -13.71
CA ILE A 31 -6.38 10.24 -14.63
C ILE A 31 -6.79 11.57 -14.01
N ILE A 32 -7.50 11.54 -12.88
CA ILE A 32 -8.17 12.71 -12.28
C ILE A 32 -7.18 13.75 -11.76
N ASP A 33 -6.05 13.32 -11.19
CA ASP A 33 -5.00 14.21 -10.69
C ASP A 33 -3.91 14.51 -11.74
N GLY A 34 -3.98 13.89 -12.93
CA GLY A 34 -3.07 14.16 -14.03
C GLY A 34 -1.66 13.60 -13.86
N VAL A 35 -1.45 12.68 -12.92
CA VAL A 35 -0.10 12.13 -12.63
C VAL A 35 0.47 11.36 -13.82
N TRP A 36 -0.36 10.86 -14.73
CA TRP A 36 0.09 10.24 -15.98
C TRP A 36 0.99 11.17 -16.83
N GLU A 37 0.67 12.47 -16.92
CA GLU A 37 1.48 13.44 -17.67
C GLU A 37 2.85 13.65 -17.01
N SER A 38 2.88 13.66 -15.67
CA SER A 38 4.11 13.76 -14.90
C SER A 38 5.03 12.56 -15.16
N TRP A 39 4.46 11.36 -15.28
CA TRP A 39 5.21 10.14 -15.60
C TRP A 39 5.78 10.15 -17.02
N LEU A 40 5.06 10.70 -18.01
CA LEU A 40 5.60 10.87 -19.37
C LEU A 40 6.86 11.74 -19.39
N ARG A 41 6.96 12.69 -18.45
CA ARG A 41 8.10 13.58 -18.26
C ARG A 41 9.13 13.05 -17.24
N LEU A 42 8.89 11.87 -16.68
CA LEU A 42 9.70 11.25 -15.61
C LEU A 42 9.89 12.16 -14.38
N GLU A 43 8.98 13.10 -14.16
CA GLU A 43 9.06 14.04 -13.03
C GLU A 43 9.04 13.35 -11.67
N PRO A 44 8.24 12.29 -11.42
CA PRO A 44 8.27 11.58 -10.15
C PRO A 44 9.66 11.02 -9.82
N LEU A 45 10.41 10.55 -10.82
CA LEU A 45 11.77 10.04 -10.62
C LEU A 45 12.74 11.18 -10.29
N ALA A 46 12.61 12.33 -10.96
CA ALA A 46 13.41 13.51 -10.65
C ALA A 46 13.09 14.05 -9.25
N ARG A 47 11.82 14.03 -8.83
CA ARG A 47 11.39 14.40 -7.47
C ARG A 47 11.95 13.44 -6.44
N LEU A 48 11.91 12.13 -6.70
CA LEU A 48 12.49 11.11 -5.82
C LEU A 48 13.98 11.33 -5.55
N GLN A 49 14.73 11.86 -6.52
CA GLN A 49 16.16 12.16 -6.34
C GLN A 49 16.41 13.46 -5.55
N ARG A 50 15.49 14.42 -5.59
CA ARG A 50 15.67 15.76 -4.99
C ARG A 50 15.02 15.90 -3.62
N ASP A 51 13.92 15.18 -3.40
CA ASP A 51 13.15 15.22 -2.16
C ASP A 51 13.54 14.02 -1.29
N TRP A 52 14.29 14.31 -0.22
CA TRP A 52 14.75 13.32 0.75
C TRP A 52 13.59 12.63 1.48
N ALA A 53 12.51 13.36 1.78
CA ALA A 53 11.36 12.78 2.45
C ALA A 53 10.63 11.79 1.52
N MET A 54 10.49 12.14 0.23
CA MET A 54 9.95 11.24 -0.78
C MET A 54 10.83 10.00 -0.96
N TRP A 55 12.15 10.17 -1.09
CA TRP A 55 13.09 9.05 -1.19
C TRP A 55 12.99 8.11 0.01
N ARG A 56 12.97 8.67 1.23
CA ARG A 56 12.80 7.89 2.46
C ARG A 56 11.50 7.10 2.43
N ASN A 57 10.38 7.72 2.07
CA ASN A 57 9.06 7.08 2.16
C ASN A 57 8.81 6.04 1.04
N MET A 58 9.44 6.20 -0.13
CA MET A 58 9.21 5.34 -1.30
C MET A 58 10.29 4.27 -1.51
N VAL A 59 11.50 4.48 -0.97
CA VAL A 59 12.64 3.58 -1.18
C VAL A 59 13.20 3.09 0.14
N ALA A 60 13.72 3.99 0.97
CA ALA A 60 14.46 3.59 2.17
C ALA A 60 13.60 2.83 3.18
N GLY A 61 12.44 3.40 3.53
CA GLY A 61 11.47 2.81 4.46
C GLY A 61 10.99 1.44 3.98
N PRO A 62 10.42 1.31 2.78
CA PRO A 62 10.02 0.00 2.23
C PRO A 62 11.13 -1.05 2.26
N ILE A 63 12.36 -0.69 1.87
CA ILE A 63 13.49 -1.64 1.89
C ILE A 63 13.83 -2.07 3.31
N THR A 64 14.03 -1.12 4.24
CA THR A 64 14.48 -1.43 5.59
C THR A 64 13.41 -2.16 6.39
N GLU A 65 12.16 -1.75 6.26
CA GLU A 65 11.03 -2.34 6.96
C GLU A 65 10.75 -3.77 6.47
N GLU A 66 10.73 -4.02 5.16
CA GLU A 66 10.53 -5.37 4.65
C GLU A 66 11.72 -6.29 4.97
N CYS A 67 12.96 -5.77 4.95
CA CYS A 67 14.13 -6.51 5.43
C CYS A 67 13.98 -6.94 6.90
N LEU A 68 13.59 -6.01 7.78
CA LEU A 68 13.47 -6.28 9.22
C LEU A 68 12.30 -7.22 9.53
N PHE A 69 11.10 -6.85 9.08
CA PHE A 69 9.88 -7.51 9.51
C PHE A 69 9.52 -8.74 8.67
N ARG A 70 9.99 -8.85 7.42
CA ARG A 70 9.70 -10.01 6.56
C ARG A 70 10.94 -10.87 6.40
N SER A 71 12.00 -10.34 5.81
CA SER A 71 13.19 -11.15 5.50
C SER A 71 13.87 -11.74 6.75
N ALA A 72 14.00 -10.96 7.83
CA ALA A 72 14.62 -11.41 9.07
C ALA A 72 13.63 -12.11 10.01
N ALA A 73 12.48 -11.49 10.32
CA ALA A 73 11.58 -12.03 11.34
C ALA A 73 10.77 -13.26 10.89
N VAL A 74 10.16 -13.26 9.70
CA VAL A 74 9.25 -14.34 9.27
C VAL A 74 9.94 -15.71 9.17
N PRO A 75 11.15 -15.86 8.58
CA PRO A 75 11.85 -17.14 8.57
C PRO A 75 12.17 -17.68 9.96
N LEU A 76 12.49 -16.81 10.92
CA LEU A 76 12.74 -17.23 12.30
C LEU A 76 11.46 -17.76 12.95
N LEU A 77 10.32 -17.10 12.73
CA LEU A 77 9.02 -17.58 13.22
C LEU A 77 8.62 -18.92 12.59
N LEU A 78 8.92 -19.13 11.30
CA LEU A 78 8.71 -20.41 10.62
C LEU A 78 9.57 -21.53 11.25
N VAL A 79 10.86 -21.28 11.45
CA VAL A 79 11.79 -22.25 12.06
C VAL A 79 11.44 -22.53 13.53
N ALA A 80 10.94 -21.53 14.25
CA ALA A 80 10.44 -21.68 15.61
C ALA A 80 9.12 -22.48 15.72
N GLY A 81 8.54 -22.91 14.59
CA GLY A 81 7.30 -23.68 14.57
C GLY A 81 6.06 -22.86 14.94
N CYS A 82 6.10 -21.53 14.80
CA CYS A 82 4.94 -20.70 15.04
C CYS A 82 3.81 -21.02 14.07
N SER A 83 2.56 -20.96 14.53
CA SER A 83 1.40 -21.21 13.67
C SER A 83 1.30 -20.18 12.54
N MET A 84 0.80 -20.61 11.36
CA MET A 84 0.67 -19.74 10.19
C MET A 84 -0.21 -18.51 10.46
N ARG A 85 -1.29 -18.70 11.22
CA ARG A 85 -2.16 -17.61 11.67
C ARG A 85 -1.40 -16.60 12.55
N GLY A 86 -0.54 -17.08 13.45
CA GLY A 86 0.30 -16.21 14.26
C GLY A 86 1.30 -15.42 13.41
N ILE A 87 1.92 -16.06 12.43
CA ILE A 87 2.86 -15.38 11.53
C ILE A 87 2.13 -14.30 10.71
N ILE A 88 0.97 -14.60 10.14
CA ILE A 88 0.24 -13.68 9.26
C ILE A 88 -0.50 -12.58 10.03
N PHE A 89 -1.04 -12.83 11.23
CA PHE A 89 -1.91 -11.87 11.91
C PHE A 89 -1.31 -11.29 13.20
N LEU A 90 -0.41 -11.99 13.89
CA LEU A 90 0.18 -11.50 15.14
C LEU A 90 1.52 -10.79 14.91
N SER A 91 2.40 -11.32 14.06
CA SER A 91 3.68 -10.66 13.77
C SER A 91 3.52 -9.25 13.18
N PRO A 92 2.54 -8.95 12.31
CA PRO A 92 2.31 -7.61 11.79
C PRO A 92 1.77 -6.61 12.81
N LEU A 93 1.25 -7.07 13.96
CA LEU A 93 0.92 -6.14 15.05
C LEU A 93 2.19 -5.48 15.59
N VAL A 94 3.32 -6.19 15.62
CA VAL A 94 4.62 -5.59 16.00
C VAL A 94 5.03 -4.52 14.99
N PHE A 95 4.81 -4.78 13.69
CA PHE A 95 5.02 -3.79 12.62
C PHE A 95 4.14 -2.55 12.82
N GLY A 96 2.84 -2.72 13.08
CA GLY A 96 1.94 -1.60 13.35
C GLY A 96 2.30 -0.84 14.63
N LEU A 97 2.65 -1.54 15.71
CA LEU A 97 3.06 -0.93 16.98
C LEU A 97 4.33 -0.09 16.83
N ALA A 98 5.27 -0.49 15.97
CA ALA A 98 6.47 0.30 15.68
C ALA A 98 6.14 1.70 15.13
N HIS A 99 4.96 1.88 14.53
CA HIS A 99 4.50 3.17 13.99
C HIS A 99 3.79 4.06 15.01
N LEU A 100 3.57 3.60 16.25
CA LEU A 100 2.97 4.42 17.30
C LEU A 100 3.80 5.67 17.65
N HIS A 101 5.09 5.69 17.31
CA HIS A 101 5.93 6.87 17.49
C HIS A 101 5.40 8.10 16.70
N HIS A 102 4.64 7.90 15.62
CA HIS A 102 4.00 8.99 14.88
C HIS A 102 2.90 9.71 15.68
N PHE A 103 2.36 9.09 16.74
CA PHE A 103 1.48 9.80 17.67
C PHE A 103 2.24 10.94 18.34
N TYR A 104 3.44 10.65 18.85
CA TYR A 104 4.28 11.64 19.51
C TYR A 104 4.70 12.75 18.54
N GLU A 105 5.19 12.38 17.36
CA GLU A 105 5.56 13.33 16.30
C GLU A 105 4.39 14.25 15.93
N PHE A 106 3.18 13.70 15.80
CA PHE A 106 1.98 14.47 15.50
C PHE A 106 1.59 15.42 16.65
N ARG A 107 1.70 14.98 17.92
CA ARG A 107 1.41 15.82 19.08
C ARG A 107 2.36 17.01 19.23
N VAL A 108 3.63 16.83 18.85
CA VAL A 108 4.62 17.91 18.89
C VAL A 108 4.41 18.90 17.74
N THR A 109 4.10 18.41 16.54
CA THR A 109 3.94 19.25 15.34
C THR A 109 2.58 19.95 15.25
N HIS A 110 1.54 19.39 15.87
CA HIS A 110 0.17 19.91 15.82
C HIS A 110 -0.41 20.03 17.25
N PRO A 111 0.12 20.94 18.08
CA PRO A 111 -0.23 21.03 19.50
C PRO A 111 -1.73 21.33 19.72
N GLU A 112 -2.31 22.16 18.84
CA GLU A 112 -3.70 22.61 18.88
C GLU A 112 -4.73 21.53 18.50
N THR A 113 -4.31 20.41 17.89
CA THR A 113 -5.25 19.35 17.54
C THR A 113 -5.77 18.66 18.81
N PRO A 114 -7.10 18.44 18.95
CA PRO A 114 -7.66 17.75 20.09
C PRO A 114 -7.04 16.37 20.30
N LEU A 115 -6.77 15.99 21.57
CA LEU A 115 -6.16 14.70 21.91
C LEU A 115 -6.93 13.51 21.31
N VAL A 116 -8.26 13.57 21.32
CA VAL A 116 -9.13 12.54 20.75
C VAL A 116 -8.85 12.34 19.25
N ALA A 117 -8.64 13.41 18.49
CA ALA A 117 -8.32 13.32 17.07
C ALA A 117 -6.92 12.72 16.83
N ALA A 118 -5.93 13.08 17.67
CA ALA A 118 -4.59 12.48 17.60
C ALA A 118 -4.59 10.98 17.93
N ILE A 119 -5.39 10.56 18.93
CA ILE A 119 -5.59 9.15 19.28
C ILE A 119 -6.29 8.42 18.13
N ALA A 120 -7.37 8.98 17.58
CA ALA A 120 -8.11 8.39 16.46
C ALA A 120 -7.20 8.18 15.24
N ARG A 121 -6.39 9.18 14.88
CA ARG A 121 -5.37 9.08 13.82
C ARG A 121 -4.42 7.90 14.07
N SER A 122 -3.96 7.73 15.30
CA SER A 122 -3.00 6.68 15.66
C SER A 122 -3.63 5.28 15.64
N ILE A 123 -4.90 5.16 16.05
CA ILE A 123 -5.66 3.90 15.95
C ILE A 123 -5.88 3.52 14.48
N ILE A 124 -6.26 4.49 13.65
CA ILE A 124 -6.43 4.27 12.20
C ILE A 124 -5.11 3.85 11.58
N GLN A 125 -4.01 4.55 11.90
CA GLN A 125 -2.68 4.21 11.40
C GLN A 125 -2.24 2.82 11.86
N LEU A 126 -2.39 2.48 13.14
CA LEU A 126 -2.07 1.15 13.67
C LEU A 126 -2.88 0.06 12.95
N SER A 127 -4.17 0.28 12.75
CA SER A 127 -5.06 -0.68 12.10
C SER A 127 -4.66 -0.89 10.64
N TYR A 128 -4.48 0.21 9.89
CA TYR A 128 -4.11 0.17 8.48
C TYR A 128 -2.73 -0.46 8.26
N THR A 129 -1.73 -0.07 9.05
CA THR A 129 -0.38 -0.64 8.98
C THR A 129 -0.35 -2.11 9.35
N SER A 130 -1.14 -2.53 10.34
CA SER A 130 -1.26 -3.96 10.72
C SER A 130 -1.91 -4.80 9.62
N VAL A 131 -2.97 -4.29 8.98
CA VAL A 131 -3.62 -4.96 7.83
C VAL A 131 -2.66 -5.07 6.65
N PHE A 132 -1.96 -3.98 6.33
CA PHE A 132 -0.91 -4.00 5.31
C PHE A 132 0.18 -5.03 5.65
N GLY A 133 0.64 -5.06 6.90
CA GLY A 133 1.66 -6.02 7.31
C GLY A 133 1.18 -7.47 7.21
N ALA A 134 -0.09 -7.76 7.50
CA ALA A 134 -0.67 -9.09 7.28
C ALA A 134 -0.69 -9.46 5.79
N TYR A 135 -1.08 -8.53 4.92
CA TYR A 135 -1.05 -8.73 3.48
C TYR A 135 0.37 -8.95 2.95
N ALA A 136 1.34 -8.12 3.36
CA ALA A 136 2.74 -8.27 2.97
C ALA A 136 3.34 -9.59 3.47
N THR A 137 3.04 -10.00 4.70
CA THR A 137 3.49 -11.30 5.22
C THR A 137 2.87 -12.46 4.44
N PHE A 138 1.58 -12.39 4.11
CA PHE A 138 0.92 -13.36 3.23
C PHE A 138 1.63 -13.45 1.86
N LEU A 139 1.88 -12.31 1.21
CA LEU A 139 2.60 -12.27 -0.06
C LEU A 139 4.01 -12.86 0.06
N PHE A 140 4.75 -12.50 1.11
CA PHE A 140 6.10 -13.00 1.35
C PHE A 140 6.12 -14.52 1.53
N LEU A 141 5.16 -15.07 2.28
CA LEU A 141 5.04 -16.51 2.48
C LEU A 141 4.68 -17.26 1.19
N ARG A 142 3.79 -16.68 0.37
CA ARG A 142 3.33 -17.27 -0.89
C ARG A 142 4.34 -17.16 -2.03
N THR A 143 5.15 -16.10 -2.05
CA THR A 143 6.09 -15.82 -3.15
C THR A 143 7.55 -16.09 -2.80
N GLY A 144 7.91 -16.07 -1.52
CA GLY A 144 9.29 -16.14 -1.08
C GLY A 144 10.19 -15.03 -1.62
N SER A 145 9.63 -13.92 -2.11
CA SER A 145 10.37 -12.85 -2.78
C SER A 145 10.35 -11.57 -1.95
N LEU A 146 11.53 -11.09 -1.54
CA LEU A 146 11.65 -9.84 -0.81
C LEU A 146 11.36 -8.62 -1.71
N ILE A 147 11.82 -8.62 -2.97
CA ILE A 147 11.55 -7.50 -3.88
C ILE A 147 10.05 -7.37 -4.19
N SER A 148 9.30 -8.48 -4.17
CA SER A 148 7.85 -8.46 -4.31
C SER A 148 7.18 -7.62 -3.23
N VAL A 149 7.50 -7.88 -1.96
CA VAL A 149 6.90 -7.12 -0.85
C VAL A 149 7.43 -5.70 -0.73
N ILE A 150 8.70 -5.44 -1.08
CA ILE A 150 9.23 -4.05 -1.16
C ILE A 150 8.47 -3.24 -2.20
N ALA A 151 8.24 -3.80 -3.38
CA ALA A 151 7.54 -3.10 -4.45
C ALA A 151 6.06 -2.85 -4.10
N VAL A 152 5.39 -3.85 -3.50
CA VAL A 152 4.02 -3.71 -2.99
C VAL A 152 3.96 -2.66 -1.88
N HIS A 153 4.92 -2.63 -0.97
CA HIS A 153 5.01 -1.60 0.07
C HIS A 153 5.11 -0.21 -0.53
N ALA A 154 6.05 0.02 -1.46
CA ALA A 154 6.20 1.31 -2.13
C ALA A 154 4.91 1.75 -2.85
N LEU A 155 4.21 0.81 -3.52
CA LEU A 155 2.92 1.08 -4.14
C LEU A 155 1.86 1.51 -3.10
N CYS A 156 1.73 0.78 -2.00
CA CYS A 156 0.79 1.14 -0.92
C CYS A 156 1.11 2.51 -0.29
N ASN A 157 2.40 2.83 -0.11
CA ASN A 157 2.82 4.14 0.38
C ASN A 157 2.47 5.27 -0.60
N SER A 158 2.49 4.99 -1.91
CA SER A 158 2.13 5.96 -2.94
C SER A 158 0.62 6.22 -3.02
N MET A 159 -0.22 5.19 -2.78
CA MET A 159 -1.68 5.28 -2.93
C MET A 159 -2.39 5.72 -1.65
N GLY A 160 -1.91 5.30 -0.48
CA GLY A 160 -2.59 5.58 0.79
C GLY A 160 -3.95 4.88 0.93
N LEU A 161 -4.87 5.45 1.70
CA LEU A 161 -6.23 4.92 1.85
C LEU A 161 -7.12 5.38 0.68
N PRO A 162 -7.96 4.49 0.12
CA PRO A 162 -8.90 4.90 -0.91
C PRO A 162 -9.94 5.87 -0.36
N ARG A 163 -10.43 6.75 -1.23
CA ARG A 163 -11.62 7.56 -0.97
C ARG A 163 -12.85 6.66 -0.94
N PHE A 164 -13.58 6.66 0.17
CA PHE A 164 -14.83 5.90 0.31
C PHE A 164 -16.09 6.77 0.12
N TRP A 165 -15.95 8.09 0.08
CA TRP A 165 -17.05 9.03 -0.11
C TRP A 165 -16.58 10.33 -0.78
N GLY A 166 -17.54 11.06 -1.36
CA GLY A 166 -17.30 12.33 -2.04
C GLY A 166 -17.22 12.20 -3.56
N VAL A 167 -16.97 13.35 -4.19
CA VAL A 167 -16.91 13.51 -5.64
C VAL A 167 -15.46 13.72 -6.08
N LEU A 168 -15.16 13.33 -7.32
CA LEU A 168 -13.86 13.59 -7.93
C LEU A 168 -13.84 14.95 -8.61
N GLU A 169 -12.68 15.62 -8.56
CA GLU A 169 -12.46 16.94 -9.14
C GLU A 169 -11.33 16.85 -10.17
N PRO A 170 -11.64 16.61 -11.45
CA PRO A 170 -10.62 16.48 -12.49
C PRO A 170 -9.79 17.76 -12.67
N TYR A 171 -8.46 17.63 -12.71
CA TYR A 171 -7.54 18.79 -12.78
C TYR A 171 -7.77 19.71 -14.00
N TRP A 172 -8.36 19.20 -15.08
CA TRP A 172 -8.60 19.94 -16.32
C TRP A 172 -9.95 20.66 -16.36
N LEU A 173 -10.86 20.37 -15.43
CA LEU A 173 -12.18 21.00 -15.41
C LEU A 173 -12.18 22.21 -14.47
N PRO A 174 -12.66 23.38 -14.92
CA PRO A 174 -12.84 24.51 -14.04
C PRO A 174 -13.96 24.23 -13.02
N ALA A 175 -13.83 24.77 -11.81
CA ALA A 175 -14.76 24.50 -10.69
C ALA A 175 -16.28 24.62 -11.01
N PRO A 176 -16.74 25.58 -11.84
CA PRO A 176 -18.15 25.66 -12.22
C PRO A 176 -18.64 24.45 -13.03
N GLU A 177 -17.77 23.87 -13.86
CA GLU A 177 -18.08 22.71 -14.70
C GLU A 177 -17.98 21.40 -13.92
N VAL A 178 -17.12 21.32 -12.91
CA VAL A 178 -17.07 20.18 -11.98
C VAL A 178 -18.38 20.06 -11.23
N SER A 179 -18.98 21.18 -10.83
CA SER A 179 -20.24 21.20 -10.06
C SER A 179 -21.47 20.75 -10.87
N HIS A 180 -21.34 20.59 -12.19
CA HIS A 180 -22.44 20.11 -13.02
C HIS A 180 -22.71 18.63 -12.73
N PRO A 181 -23.95 18.23 -12.37
CA PRO A 181 -24.27 16.87 -11.95
C PRO A 181 -23.85 15.78 -12.94
N SER A 182 -23.96 16.06 -14.25
CA SER A 182 -23.54 15.15 -15.32
C SER A 182 -22.03 14.87 -15.29
N ASN A 183 -21.20 15.89 -15.04
CA ASN A 183 -19.76 15.76 -14.98
C ASN A 183 -19.31 15.07 -13.69
N ILE A 184 -19.95 15.39 -12.55
CA ILE A 184 -19.72 14.69 -11.28
C ILE A 184 -19.93 13.19 -11.48
N LEU A 185 -21.10 12.80 -12.00
CA LEU A 185 -21.45 11.39 -12.21
C LEU A 185 -20.49 10.72 -13.19
N LYS A 186 -20.13 11.40 -14.28
CA LYS A 186 -19.25 10.86 -15.34
C LYS A 186 -17.87 10.45 -14.82
N TRP A 187 -17.27 11.21 -13.91
CA TRP A 187 -15.92 10.93 -13.40
C TRP A 187 -15.91 10.17 -12.08
N THR A 188 -16.94 10.39 -11.26
CA THR A 188 -17.04 9.77 -9.93
C THR A 188 -17.55 8.32 -10.00
N ILE A 189 -18.52 8.00 -10.88
CA ILE A 189 -19.04 6.63 -11.00
C ILE A 189 -17.95 5.63 -11.41
N PRO A 190 -17.12 5.89 -12.44
CA PRO A 190 -16.03 4.98 -12.80
C PRO A 190 -15.09 4.67 -11.64
N TYR A 191 -14.76 5.66 -10.81
CA TYR A 191 -13.92 5.45 -9.63
C TYR A 191 -14.52 4.43 -8.67
N TYR A 192 -15.80 4.58 -8.29
CA TYR A 192 -16.44 3.64 -7.35
C TYR A 192 -16.68 2.27 -7.98
N VAL A 193 -16.95 2.20 -9.28
CA VAL A 193 -17.03 0.93 -10.03
C VAL A 193 -15.67 0.22 -10.03
N LEU A 194 -14.58 0.94 -10.27
CA LEU A 194 -13.22 0.40 -10.21
C LEU A 194 -12.80 0.02 -8.80
N LEU A 195 -13.21 0.78 -7.78
CA LEU A 195 -12.93 0.47 -6.37
C LEU A 195 -13.56 -0.87 -5.97
N LEU A 196 -14.85 -1.05 -6.25
CA LEU A 196 -15.56 -2.30 -5.93
C LEU A 196 -15.13 -3.45 -6.84
N GLY A 197 -15.10 -3.22 -8.15
CA GLY A 197 -14.72 -4.23 -9.14
C GLY A 197 -13.28 -4.69 -8.96
N GLY A 198 -12.36 -3.76 -8.69
CA GLY A 198 -10.96 -4.05 -8.36
C GLY A 198 -10.80 -4.90 -7.11
N SER A 199 -11.56 -4.59 -6.05
CA SER A 199 -11.60 -5.40 -4.82
C SER A 199 -12.14 -6.82 -5.07
N THR A 200 -13.18 -6.96 -5.89
CA THR A 200 -13.71 -8.27 -6.29
C THR A 200 -12.70 -9.07 -7.12
N LEU A 201 -12.04 -8.44 -8.09
CA LEU A 201 -11.01 -9.08 -8.90
C LEU A 201 -9.79 -9.48 -8.07
N TRP A 202 -9.38 -8.63 -7.13
CA TRP A 202 -8.33 -8.96 -6.15
C TRP A 202 -8.71 -10.21 -5.36
N TRP A 203 -9.93 -10.28 -4.82
CA TRP A 203 -10.39 -11.43 -4.05
C TRP A 203 -10.36 -12.73 -4.85
N HIS A 204 -10.80 -12.70 -6.11
CA HIS A 204 -10.76 -13.89 -6.97
C HIS A 204 -9.34 -14.26 -7.44
N SER A 205 -8.43 -13.29 -7.51
CA SER A 205 -7.08 -13.48 -8.04
C SER A 205 -6.02 -13.70 -6.97
N ILE A 206 -6.36 -13.50 -5.68
CA ILE A 206 -5.39 -13.53 -4.58
C ILE A 206 -4.60 -14.84 -4.51
N TRP A 207 -5.23 -15.97 -4.79
CA TRP A 207 -4.57 -17.28 -4.74
C TRP A 207 -3.77 -17.59 -6.01
N SER A 208 -4.30 -17.23 -7.18
CA SER A 208 -3.68 -17.52 -8.47
C SER A 208 -2.47 -16.61 -8.76
N LEU A 209 -2.58 -15.31 -8.47
CA LEU A 209 -1.49 -14.35 -8.68
C LEU A 209 -0.38 -14.46 -7.64
N THR A 210 -0.62 -15.11 -6.50
CA THR A 210 0.42 -15.35 -5.49
C THR A 210 0.99 -16.76 -5.54
N ALA A 211 0.51 -17.63 -6.43
CA ALA A 211 1.08 -18.96 -6.59
C ALA A 211 2.52 -18.86 -7.15
N SER A 212 3.49 -19.34 -6.36
CA SER A 212 4.89 -19.39 -6.73
C SER A 212 5.53 -20.71 -6.28
N PRO A 213 6.43 -21.31 -7.08
CA PRO A 213 7.23 -22.45 -6.64
C PRO A 213 8.24 -22.07 -5.54
N LEU A 214 8.41 -20.77 -5.25
CA LEU A 214 9.31 -20.24 -4.23
C LEU A 214 8.59 -19.98 -2.89
N ALA A 215 7.33 -20.39 -2.75
CA ALA A 215 6.57 -20.24 -1.52
C ALA A 215 7.34 -20.81 -0.31
N LEU A 216 7.43 -20.03 0.76
CA LEU A 216 8.13 -20.40 1.99
C LEU A 216 7.29 -21.33 2.86
N ALA A 217 5.97 -21.31 2.69
CA ALA A 217 5.05 -22.19 3.39
C ALA A 217 3.73 -22.34 2.65
N VAL A 218 3.01 -23.42 2.96
CA VAL A 218 1.60 -23.56 2.60
C VAL A 218 0.79 -22.71 3.56
N VAL A 219 0.05 -21.75 3.00
CA VAL A 219 -0.80 -20.79 3.72
C VAL A 219 -2.25 -21.16 3.57
#